data_AF-A0A0F5VDZ1-F1
#
_entry.id   AF-A0A0F5VDZ1-F1
#
_cell.length_a   1.000
_cell.length_b   1.000
_cell.length_c   1.000
_cell.angle_alpha   90.00
_cell.angle_beta   90.00
_cell.angle_gamma   90.00
#
_symmetry.space_group_name_H-M   'P 1'
#
loop_
_entity.id
_entity.type
_entity.pdbx_description
1 polymer ?
#
loop_
_entity_poly.entity_id
_entity_poly.type
_entity_poly.pdbx_seq_one_letter_code
_entity_poly.pdbx_strand_id
1 'polypeptide(L)'
;MAAGLQHETTGYQDWRVEVSVAEPETFILYFRDQPQCQAVLALSVNGRALSLHDIRWQFRRKAHQLEQWCNLTLGDTLSISMTYRFSADRLEIDYLARNPIPSRLELAHQITSTVLQEAQSDSKPAVSWLFQRNGQPSEYLIEQTTHGFCEAFSASLWLLLGQNCDENIRT
;
A
#
# COMPACT_ATOMS: atom_id res chain seq x y z
N MET A 1 29.84 12.73 1.71
CA MET A 1 28.48 13.22 2.00
C MET A 1 27.54 12.04 1.84
N ALA A 2 26.98 11.52 2.93
CA ALA A 2 26.01 10.45 2.85
C ALA A 2 24.70 11.04 2.30
N ALA A 3 24.29 10.65 1.10
CA ALA A 3 22.94 10.90 0.64
C ALA A 3 22.00 10.17 1.60
N GLY A 4 21.34 10.92 2.49
CA GLY A 4 20.35 10.34 3.38
C GLY A 4 19.28 9.68 2.54
N LEU A 5 19.10 8.37 2.71
CA LEU A 5 17.99 7.64 2.11
C LEU A 5 16.70 8.33 2.59
N GLN A 6 16.05 9.06 1.69
CA GLN A 6 14.81 9.76 2.00
C GLN A 6 13.69 8.72 2.06
N HIS A 7 13.11 8.58 3.25
CA HIS A 7 11.95 7.74 3.49
C HIS A 7 10.79 8.64 3.87
N GLU A 8 9.62 8.34 3.34
CA GLU A 8 8.37 8.98 3.73
C GLU A 8 7.66 8.10 4.76
N THR A 9 7.24 8.71 5.88
CA THR A 9 6.74 7.97 7.03
C THR A 9 5.45 8.56 7.59
N THR A 10 4.60 7.67 8.08
CA THR A 10 3.47 8.01 8.96
C THR A 10 3.40 6.98 10.08
N GLY A 11 2.82 7.33 11.22
CA GLY A 11 2.82 6.49 12.40
C GLY A 11 1.65 6.74 13.34
N TYR A 12 1.42 5.75 14.20
CA TYR A 12 0.42 5.78 15.26
C TYR A 12 0.90 4.90 16.42
N GLN A 13 1.00 5.48 17.62
CA GLN A 13 1.60 4.82 18.78
C GLN A 13 3.01 4.29 18.46
N ASP A 14 3.24 3.01 18.69
CA ASP A 14 4.50 2.30 18.44
C ASP A 14 4.65 1.79 16.99
N TRP A 15 3.62 2.01 16.15
CA TRP A 15 3.60 1.57 14.77
C TRP A 15 4.03 2.67 13.81
N ARG A 16 4.77 2.27 12.78
CA ARG A 16 5.25 3.14 11.71
C ARG A 16 5.20 2.39 10.38
N VAL A 17 4.74 3.06 9.33
CA VAL A 17 4.96 2.61 7.95
C VAL A 17 5.99 3.51 7.29
N GLU A 18 6.91 2.91 6.56
CA GLU A 18 7.92 3.61 5.77
C GLU A 18 7.79 3.21 4.31
N VAL A 19 7.83 4.22 3.43
CA VAL A 19 7.97 4.04 1.98
C VAL A 19 9.27 4.71 1.56
N SER A 20 10.14 3.97 0.89
CA SER A 20 11.41 4.51 0.39
C SER A 20 11.16 5.35 -0.86
N VAL A 21 11.79 6.53 -0.96
CA VAL A 21 11.75 7.31 -2.21
C VAL A 21 12.56 6.64 -3.32
N ALA A 22 13.55 5.82 -2.97
CA ALA A 22 14.38 5.07 -3.92
C ALA A 22 13.72 3.76 -4.40
N GLU A 23 12.83 3.19 -3.58
CA GLU A 23 12.05 1.98 -3.87
C GLU A 23 10.57 2.22 -3.53
N PRO A 24 9.91 3.12 -4.26
CA PRO A 24 8.56 3.60 -3.94
C PRO A 24 7.47 2.52 -4.07
N GLU A 25 7.76 1.43 -4.77
CA GLU A 25 6.92 0.24 -4.82
C GLU A 25 6.94 -0.58 -3.52
N THR A 26 7.90 -0.33 -2.62
CA THR A 26 8.06 -1.10 -1.39
C THR A 26 7.67 -0.27 -0.18
N PHE A 27 6.88 -0.87 0.71
CA PHE A 27 6.73 -0.38 2.07
C PHE A 27 7.18 -1.40 3.10
N ILE A 28 7.60 -0.91 4.26
CA ILE A 28 7.90 -1.72 5.44
C ILE A 28 7.06 -1.20 6.60
N LEU A 29 6.37 -2.12 7.28
CA LEU A 29 5.65 -1.85 8.52
C LEU A 29 6.54 -2.22 9.71
N TYR A 30 6.65 -1.31 10.66
CA TYR A 30 7.44 -1.46 11.88
C TYR A 30 6.58 -1.39 13.13
N PHE A 31 6.98 -2.14 14.14
CA PHE A 31 6.57 -1.97 15.54
C PHE A 31 7.81 -1.73 16.39
N ARG A 32 7.92 -0.59 17.09
CA ARG A 32 9.09 -0.23 17.93
C ARG A 32 10.43 -0.48 17.21
N ASP A 33 10.55 0.03 15.99
CA ASP A 33 11.71 -0.12 15.10
C ASP A 33 12.02 -1.54 14.59
N GLN A 34 11.21 -2.55 14.95
CA GLN A 34 11.33 -3.91 14.42
C GLN A 34 10.44 -4.07 13.18
N PRO A 35 10.99 -4.42 12.00
CA PRO A 35 10.17 -4.68 10.82
C PRO A 35 9.25 -5.88 11.07
N GLN A 36 7.95 -5.71 10.85
CA GLN A 36 6.94 -6.75 11.03
C GLN A 36 6.52 -7.36 9.70
N CYS A 37 6.37 -6.53 8.67
CA CYS A 37 6.15 -7.00 7.31
C CYS A 37 6.77 -6.04 6.29
N GLN A 38 7.10 -6.60 5.13
CA GLN A 38 7.45 -5.86 3.93
C GLN A 38 6.41 -6.18 2.87
N ALA A 39 6.07 -5.22 2.03
CA ALA A 39 5.23 -5.51 0.88
C ALA A 39 5.69 -4.77 -0.36
N VAL A 40 5.55 -5.42 -1.51
CA VAL A 40 5.96 -4.90 -2.82
C VAL A 40 4.74 -4.73 -3.70
N LEU A 41 4.55 -3.53 -4.23
CA LEU A 41 3.45 -3.17 -5.10
C LEU A 41 3.61 -3.84 -6.47
N ALA A 42 2.57 -4.56 -6.89
CA ALA A 42 2.47 -5.13 -8.23
C ALA A 42 1.33 -4.44 -8.99
N LEU A 43 1.60 -4.07 -10.25
CA LEU A 43 0.61 -3.53 -11.18
C LEU A 43 0.53 -4.43 -12.41
N SER A 44 -0.69 -4.82 -12.78
CA SER A 44 -1.00 -5.45 -14.06
C SER A 44 -2.06 -4.64 -14.82
N VAL A 45 -1.84 -4.46 -16.13
CA VAL A 45 -2.78 -3.80 -17.05
C VAL A 45 -3.09 -4.76 -18.17
N ASN A 46 -4.36 -5.14 -18.33
CA ASN A 46 -4.83 -6.13 -19.29
C ASN A 46 -4.02 -7.45 -19.21
N GLY A 47 -3.69 -7.87 -17.98
CA GLY A 47 -2.91 -9.09 -17.70
C GLY A 47 -1.40 -8.97 -17.93
N ARG A 48 -0.90 -7.78 -18.33
CA ARG A 48 0.54 -7.53 -18.48
C ARG A 48 1.08 -6.80 -17.26
N ALA A 49 2.08 -7.40 -16.60
CA ALA A 49 2.77 -6.75 -15.50
C ALA A 49 3.54 -5.50 -16.00
N LEU A 50 3.48 -4.41 -15.25
CA LEU A 50 4.23 -3.20 -15.51
C LEU A 50 5.25 -2.96 -14.42
N SER A 51 6.45 -2.55 -14.83
CA SER A 51 7.49 -2.11 -13.90
C SER A 51 7.12 -0.75 -13.31
N LEU A 52 7.27 -0.61 -12.00
CA LEU A 52 7.04 0.64 -11.27
C LEU A 52 8.34 1.38 -10.88
N HIS A 53 9.49 0.77 -11.18
CA HIS A 53 10.80 1.20 -10.67
C HIS A 53 11.23 2.58 -11.19
N ASP A 54 11.04 2.85 -12.48
CA ASP A 54 11.47 4.10 -13.12
C ASP A 54 10.39 5.20 -13.07
N ILE A 55 9.35 5.02 -12.26
CA ILE A 55 8.25 5.98 -12.15
C ILE A 55 8.62 7.07 -11.17
N ARG A 56 8.36 8.31 -11.56
CA ARG A 56 8.44 9.44 -10.63
C ARG A 56 7.20 9.48 -9.73
N TRP A 57 7.37 9.01 -8.50
CA TRP A 57 6.37 9.11 -7.45
C TRP A 57 6.40 10.47 -6.77
N GLN A 58 5.23 10.91 -6.32
CA GLN A 58 5.03 12.08 -5.50
C GLN A 58 4.45 11.64 -4.16
N PHE A 59 4.83 12.36 -3.11
CA PHE A 59 4.46 12.03 -1.75
C PHE A 59 3.91 13.26 -1.03
N ARG A 60 2.96 13.02 -0.12
CA ARG A 60 2.44 14.05 0.78
C ARG A 60 2.12 13.44 2.13
N ARG A 61 2.73 13.98 3.17
CA ARG A 61 2.45 13.62 4.55
C ARG A 61 1.39 14.53 5.16
N LYS A 62 0.46 13.94 5.88
CA LYS A 62 -0.49 14.57 6.81
C LYS A 62 -0.34 13.88 8.18
N ALA A 63 -1.00 14.39 9.23
CA ALA A 63 -0.73 13.99 10.62
C ALA A 63 -0.65 12.47 10.86
N HIS A 64 -1.59 11.69 10.33
CA HIS A 64 -1.64 10.22 10.46
C HIS A 64 -1.83 9.51 9.12
N GLN A 65 -1.42 10.18 8.04
CA GLN A 65 -1.67 9.72 6.69
C GLN A 65 -0.46 10.02 5.81
N LEU A 66 -0.07 9.05 5.00
CA LEU A 66 0.86 9.22 3.90
C LEU A 66 0.10 9.01 2.60
N GLU A 67 0.24 9.94 1.68
CA GLU A 67 -0.28 9.82 0.32
C GLU A 67 0.88 9.66 -0.64
N GLN A 68 0.72 8.75 -1.60
CA GLN A 68 1.69 8.47 -2.65
C GLN A 68 0.94 8.41 -3.98
N TRP A 69 1.42 9.09 -5.01
CA TRP A 69 0.79 9.04 -6.33
C TRP A 69 1.77 9.22 -7.48
N CYS A 70 1.38 8.76 -8.66
CA CYS A 70 2.13 8.93 -9.88
C CYS A 70 1.19 8.96 -11.10
N ASN A 71 1.74 9.39 -12.22
CA ASN A 71 1.08 9.33 -13.52
C ASN A 71 2.00 8.60 -14.51
N LEU A 72 1.46 7.57 -15.15
CA LEU A 72 2.09 6.72 -16.14
C LEU A 72 1.59 7.10 -17.53
N THR A 73 2.48 7.17 -18.52
CA THR A 73 2.09 7.34 -19.93
C THR A 73 2.18 6.00 -20.66
N LEU A 74 1.02 5.41 -20.94
CA LEU A 74 0.86 4.11 -21.60
C LEU A 74 -0.03 4.27 -22.84
N GLY A 75 0.40 5.12 -23.77
CA GLY A 75 -0.46 5.66 -24.84
C GLY A 75 -1.32 6.83 -24.33
N ASP A 76 -2.03 6.60 -23.22
CA ASP A 76 -2.74 7.62 -22.44
C ASP A 76 -2.23 7.69 -20.99
N THR A 77 -2.74 8.64 -20.20
CA THR A 77 -2.32 8.83 -18.79
C THR A 77 -3.08 7.88 -17.84
N LEU A 78 -2.38 6.92 -17.25
CA LEU A 78 -2.84 6.15 -16.08
C LEU A 78 -2.39 6.86 -14.81
N SER A 79 -3.34 7.31 -13.99
CA SER A 79 -3.05 7.89 -12.68
C SER A 79 -3.21 6.84 -11.59
N ILE A 80 -2.24 6.73 -10.69
CA ILE A 80 -2.27 5.81 -9.54
C ILE A 80 -2.07 6.63 -8.28
N SER A 81 -2.90 6.39 -7.28
CA SER A 81 -2.76 6.98 -5.95
C SER A 81 -3.00 5.92 -4.87
N MET A 82 -2.23 6.04 -3.80
CA MET A 82 -2.31 5.22 -2.60
C MET A 82 -2.35 6.13 -1.37
N THR A 83 -3.16 5.73 -0.40
CA THR A 83 -3.25 6.41 0.89
C THR A 83 -3.01 5.40 1.99
N TYR A 84 -1.98 5.63 2.80
CA TYR A 84 -1.66 4.87 3.99
C TYR A 84 -2.21 5.63 5.19
N ARG A 85 -3.07 5.01 6.00
CA ARG A 85 -3.68 5.62 7.17
C ARG A 85 -3.77 4.63 8.32
N PHE A 86 -3.30 5.04 9.49
CA PHE A 86 -3.56 4.28 10.70
C PHE A 86 -4.97 4.55 11.23
N SER A 87 -5.63 3.49 11.68
CA SER A 87 -6.95 3.52 12.29
C SER A 87 -7.00 2.52 13.43
N ALA A 88 -6.99 2.99 14.68
CA ALA A 88 -7.09 2.22 15.92
C ALA A 88 -6.27 0.91 15.97
N ASP A 89 -6.76 -0.17 15.36
CA ASP A 89 -6.23 -1.52 15.35
C ASP A 89 -5.66 -1.96 13.98
N ARG A 90 -5.60 -1.07 12.99
CA ARG A 90 -5.13 -1.42 11.63
C ARG A 90 -4.36 -0.31 10.93
N LEU A 91 -3.50 -0.71 10.00
CA LEU A 91 -3.05 0.14 8.90
C LEU A 91 -3.94 -0.14 7.68
N GLU A 92 -4.56 0.91 7.16
CA GLU A 92 -5.41 0.87 5.97
C GLU A 92 -4.68 1.52 4.80
N ILE A 93 -4.62 0.82 3.67
CA ILE A 93 -4.00 1.26 2.43
C ILE A 93 -5.07 1.27 1.34
N ASP A 94 -5.51 2.46 0.96
CA ASP A 94 -6.50 2.64 -0.10
C ASP A 94 -5.81 2.85 -1.44
N TYR A 95 -6.19 2.05 -2.44
CA TYR A 95 -5.73 2.12 -3.81
C TYR A 95 -6.79 2.76 -4.68
N LEU A 96 -6.34 3.65 -5.56
CA LEU A 96 -7.17 4.22 -6.60
C LEU A 96 -6.35 4.38 -7.87
N ALA A 97 -6.85 3.83 -8.97
CA ALA A 97 -6.29 4.05 -10.29
C ALA A 97 -7.36 4.56 -11.27
N ARG A 98 -6.98 5.57 -12.05
CA ARG A 98 -7.85 6.23 -13.01
C ARG A 98 -7.21 6.18 -14.39
N ASN A 99 -7.99 5.76 -15.37
CA ASN A 99 -7.53 5.62 -16.75
C ASN A 99 -8.61 6.20 -17.67
N PRO A 100 -8.27 7.06 -18.64
CA PRO A 100 -9.21 7.48 -19.68
C PRO A 100 -9.61 6.31 -20.60
N ILE A 101 -8.79 5.26 -20.71
CA ILE A 101 -9.13 4.06 -21.48
C ILE A 101 -9.64 2.96 -20.54
N PRO A 102 -10.85 2.41 -20.78
CA PRO A 102 -11.30 1.18 -20.12
C PRO A 102 -10.24 0.08 -20.17
N SER A 103 -9.74 -0.33 -19.02
CA SER A 103 -8.66 -1.32 -18.90
C SER A 103 -8.90 -2.24 -17.72
N ARG A 104 -8.55 -3.52 -17.86
CA ARG A 104 -8.47 -4.43 -16.71
C ARG A 104 -7.23 -4.08 -15.90
N LEU A 105 -7.44 -3.55 -14.70
CA LEU A 105 -6.37 -3.19 -13.78
C LEU A 105 -6.37 -4.13 -12.58
N GLU A 106 -5.17 -4.52 -12.17
CA GLU A 106 -4.90 -5.17 -10.90
C GLU A 106 -3.74 -4.45 -10.22
N LEU A 107 -3.99 -3.93 -9.02
CA LEU A 107 -3.01 -3.22 -8.22
C LEU A 107 -3.10 -3.75 -6.80
N ALA A 108 -2.03 -4.36 -6.30
CA ALA A 108 -2.01 -4.92 -4.95
C ALA A 108 -0.56 -4.98 -4.43
N HIS A 109 -0.41 -4.85 -3.12
CA HIS A 109 0.87 -5.18 -2.49
C HIS A 109 0.95 -6.69 -2.23
N GLN A 110 2.06 -7.28 -2.64
CA GLN A 110 2.44 -8.64 -2.29
C GLN A 110 3.17 -8.58 -0.94
N ILE A 111 2.52 -9.09 0.10
CA ILE A 111 3.05 -9.04 1.47
C ILE A 111 3.98 -10.23 1.68
N THR A 112 5.18 -9.93 2.15
CA THR A 112 6.14 -10.90 2.66
C THR A 112 6.34 -10.64 4.15
N SER A 113 5.96 -11.61 4.98
CA SER A 113 6.27 -11.56 6.41
C SER A 113 7.75 -11.90 6.60
N THR A 114 8.60 -10.88 6.65
CA THR A 114 10.07 -11.02 6.71
C THR A 114 10.57 -11.66 8.02
N VAL A 115 9.71 -11.99 8.99
CA VAL A 115 10.12 -12.45 10.34
C VAL A 115 9.35 -13.67 10.85
N LEU A 116 8.91 -14.60 9.98
CA LEU A 116 8.40 -15.90 10.43
C LEU A 116 9.45 -17.02 10.47
N GLN A 117 10.71 -16.77 10.08
CA GLN A 117 11.72 -17.84 10.01
C GLN A 117 12.81 -17.83 11.08
N GLU A 118 13.05 -16.74 11.82
CA GLU A 118 14.07 -16.75 12.87
C GLU A 118 13.60 -16.04 14.16
N ALA A 119 13.72 -16.77 15.26
CA ALA A 119 13.36 -16.43 16.64
C ALA A 119 11.86 -16.50 16.99
N GLN A 120 11.46 -17.70 17.45
CA GLN A 120 10.49 -17.87 18.52
C GLN A 120 10.81 -16.87 19.65
N SER A 121 9.99 -15.85 19.80
CA SER A 121 9.94 -15.01 21.00
C SER A 121 8.47 -14.65 21.22
N ASP A 122 7.99 -14.95 22.42
CA ASP A 122 6.59 -14.98 22.87
C ASP A 122 5.87 -13.61 22.90
N SER A 123 6.33 -12.60 22.15
CA SER A 123 5.88 -11.22 22.32
C SER A 123 5.88 -10.34 21.06
N LYS A 124 6.01 -10.92 19.86
CA LYS A 124 5.90 -10.13 18.62
C LYS A 124 4.42 -9.98 18.22
N PRO A 125 3.95 -8.76 17.87
CA PRO A 125 2.57 -8.57 17.42
C PRO A 125 2.34 -9.33 16.11
N ALA A 126 1.32 -10.17 16.09
CA ALA A 126 0.91 -10.84 14.85
C ALA A 126 0.30 -9.81 13.89
N VAL A 127 0.80 -9.76 12.66
CA VAL A 127 0.21 -8.98 11.57
C VAL A 127 -0.55 -9.93 10.66
N SER A 128 -1.86 -9.75 10.55
CA SER A 128 -2.70 -10.40 9.54
C SER A 128 -3.19 -9.36 8.55
N TRP A 129 -3.61 -9.79 7.36
CA TRP A 129 -4.07 -8.86 6.34
C TRP A 129 -5.34 -9.32 5.63
N LEU A 130 -6.10 -8.32 5.19
CA LEU A 130 -7.31 -8.48 4.41
C LEU A 130 -7.25 -7.54 3.21
N PHE A 131 -7.35 -8.10 2.01
CA PHE A 131 -7.46 -7.33 0.78
C PHE A 131 -8.92 -7.32 0.31
N GLN A 132 -9.45 -6.14 0.02
CA GLN A 132 -10.82 -5.95 -0.44
C GLN A 132 -10.82 -5.08 -1.68
N ARG A 133 -11.35 -5.58 -2.80
CA ARG A 133 -11.60 -4.76 -3.99
C ARG A 133 -12.85 -3.93 -3.78
N ASN A 134 -12.78 -2.65 -4.12
CA ASN A 134 -13.91 -1.73 -4.03
C ASN A 134 -14.55 -1.64 -5.44
N GLY A 135 -15.88 -1.68 -5.51
CA GLY A 135 -16.61 -1.60 -6.77
C GLY A 135 -16.69 -2.89 -7.59
N GLN A 136 -17.24 -2.78 -8.81
CA GLN A 136 -17.40 -3.91 -9.72
C GLN A 136 -16.05 -4.30 -10.36
N PRO A 137 -15.86 -5.59 -10.73
CA PRO A 137 -14.69 -5.99 -11.51
C PRO A 137 -14.59 -5.10 -12.77
N SER A 138 -13.36 -4.79 -13.18
CA SER A 138 -13.04 -3.99 -14.37
C SER A 138 -13.61 -4.54 -15.69
N GLU A 139 -14.35 -5.65 -15.64
CA GLU A 139 -15.05 -6.30 -16.74
C GLU A 139 -16.30 -5.53 -17.22
N TYR A 140 -16.76 -4.50 -16.48
CA TYR A 140 -18.00 -3.76 -16.80
C TYR A 140 -17.83 -2.37 -17.46
N LEU A 141 -16.63 -1.94 -17.82
CA LEU A 141 -16.41 -0.64 -18.47
C LEU A 141 -16.67 -0.70 -20.01
N ILE A 142 -17.84 -1.18 -20.42
CA ILE A 142 -18.25 -1.27 -21.84
C ILE A 142 -18.92 0.04 -22.33
N GLU A 143 -19.26 0.98 -21.45
CA GLU A 143 -19.86 2.25 -21.88
C GLU A 143 -18.81 3.34 -22.08
N GLN A 144 -18.63 3.74 -23.34
CA GLN A 144 -17.84 4.89 -23.74
C GLN A 144 -18.48 6.15 -23.14
N THR A 145 -17.93 6.64 -22.04
CA THR A 145 -18.28 7.96 -21.52
C THR A 145 -17.47 9.02 -22.26
N THR A 146 -18.18 9.94 -22.88
CA THR A 146 -17.64 11.14 -23.52
C THR A 146 -16.92 12.00 -22.47
N HIS A 147 -15.59 11.97 -22.50
CA HIS A 147 -14.63 12.84 -21.80
C HIS A 147 -14.48 12.70 -20.28
N GLY A 148 -13.29 12.23 -19.86
CA GLY A 148 -12.80 12.33 -18.47
C GLY A 148 -12.06 11.09 -17.99
N PHE A 149 -11.27 11.24 -16.92
CA PHE A 149 -10.69 10.09 -16.21
C PHE A 149 -11.81 9.26 -15.58
N CYS A 150 -11.95 8.00 -15.98
CA CYS A 150 -12.83 7.04 -15.31
C CYS A 150 -12.06 6.36 -14.17
N GLU A 151 -12.73 6.09 -13.05
CA GLU A 151 -12.19 5.17 -12.06
C GLU A 151 -12.11 3.78 -12.69
N ALA A 152 -10.88 3.30 -12.85
CA ALA A 152 -10.61 2.01 -13.49
C ALA A 152 -10.32 0.92 -12.44
N PHE A 153 -9.96 1.31 -11.23
CA PHE A 153 -9.70 0.42 -10.11
C PHE A 153 -9.79 1.16 -8.77
N SER A 154 -10.43 0.52 -7.79
CA SER A 154 -10.30 0.88 -6.38
C SER A 154 -10.25 -0.38 -5.51
N ALA A 155 -9.47 -0.32 -4.44
CA ALA A 155 -9.35 -1.41 -3.46
C ALA A 155 -8.81 -0.85 -2.14
N SER A 156 -8.93 -1.64 -1.08
CA SER A 156 -8.34 -1.36 0.23
C SER A 156 -7.60 -2.61 0.72
N LEU A 157 -6.41 -2.41 1.27
CA LEU A 157 -5.66 -3.42 2.02
C LEU A 157 -5.64 -3.01 3.48
N TRP A 158 -6.07 -3.90 4.35
CA TRP A 158 -6.02 -3.72 5.79
C TRP A 158 -4.97 -4.65 6.38
N LEU A 159 -4.02 -4.10 7.11
CA LEU A 159 -3.07 -4.81 7.95
C LEU A 159 -3.54 -4.67 9.39
N LEU A 160 -4.06 -5.76 9.96
CA LEU A 160 -4.49 -5.78 11.35
C LEU A 160 -3.25 -5.81 12.25
N LEU A 161 -3.19 -4.87 13.16
CA LEU A 161 -2.07 -4.66 14.07
C LEU A 161 -2.39 -5.42 15.36
N GLY A 162 -1.72 -6.54 15.58
CA GLY A 162 -1.79 -7.23 16.87
C GLY A 162 -1.42 -6.26 18.00
N GLN A 163 -2.27 -6.14 19.00
CA GLN A 163 -1.84 -5.60 20.28
C GLN A 163 -0.92 -6.64 20.91
N ASN A 164 0.21 -6.22 21.49
CA ASN A 164 0.92 -7.11 22.40
C ASN A 164 -0.10 -7.60 23.42
N CYS A 165 -0.28 -8.92 23.51
CA CYS A 165 -1.02 -9.54 24.60
C CYS A 165 -0.20 -9.41 25.90
N ASP A 166 -0.06 -8.17 26.37
CA ASP A 166 0.37 -7.85 27.75
C ASP A 166 -0.87 -7.40 28.54
N GLU A 167 -1.93 -8.21 28.51
CA GLU A 167 -2.88 -8.21 29.62
C GLU A 167 -2.70 -9.53 30.37
N ASN A 168 -1.94 -9.42 31.47
CA ASN A 168 -2.18 -10.19 32.66
C ASN A 168 -3.70 -10.32 32.87
N ILE A 169 -4.28 -11.45 32.47
CA ILE A 169 -5.53 -11.92 33.06
C ILE A 169 -5.15 -12.42 34.46
N ARG A 170 -4.93 -11.46 35.36
CA ARG A 170 -5.20 -11.64 36.79
C ARG A 170 -6.65 -11.25 36.98
N THR A 171 -7.54 -12.23 36.99
CA THR A 171 -8.44 -12.51 38.12
C THR A 171 -9.13 -13.85 37.93
#